data_AF-A0A536FTM7-F1
#
_entry.id   AF-A0A536FTM7-F1
#
_cell.length_a   1.000
_cell.length_b   1.000
_cell.length_c   1.000
_cell.angle_alpha   90.00
_cell.angle_beta   90.00
_cell.angle_gamma   90.00
#
_symmetry.space_group_name_H-M   'P 1'
#
loop_
_entity.id
_entity.type
_entity.pdbx_description
1 polymer ?
#
loop_
_entity_poly.entity_id
_entity_poly.type
_entity_poly.pdbx_seq_one_letter_code
_entity_poly.pdbx_strand_id
1 'polypeptide(L)'
;MSRGFRNSDETRALEEKVNSETIEAILERDREQASHAAEVRAHGGYGQCENCGEPIAAERLEALPTATRCVRCQAEWEQANRF
;
A
#
# COMPACT_ATOMS: atom_id res chain seq x y z
N MET A 1 20.17 27.48 -44.78
CA MET A 1 20.87 26.94 -43.60
C MET A 1 19.82 26.58 -42.55
N SER A 2 19.38 25.32 -42.50
CA SER A 2 18.32 24.88 -41.58
C SER A 2 18.88 23.79 -40.66
N ARG A 3 19.50 24.22 -39.54
CA ARG A 3 20.00 23.33 -38.48
C ARG A 3 19.06 23.25 -37.26
N GLY A 4 18.02 24.10 -37.21
CA GLY A 4 17.10 24.18 -36.05
C GLY A 4 16.05 23.07 -35.96
N PHE A 5 15.68 22.42 -37.07
CA PHE A 5 14.57 21.46 -37.08
C PHE A 5 14.95 20.07 -36.55
N ARG A 6 16.23 19.66 -36.64
CA ARG A 6 16.68 18.32 -36.21
C ARG A 6 16.80 18.17 -34.70
N ASN A 7 17.23 19.22 -34.00
CA ASN A 7 17.40 19.15 -32.55
C ASN A 7 16.06 18.98 -31.81
N SER A 8 14.94 19.53 -32.31
CA SER A 8 13.65 19.38 -31.63
C SER A 8 13.04 17.99 -31.77
N ASP A 9 13.25 17.33 -32.92
CA ASP A 9 12.78 15.96 -33.13
C ASP A 9 13.58 14.97 -32.27
N GLU A 10 14.89 15.18 -32.12
CA GLU A 10 15.74 14.37 -31.24
C GLU A 10 15.42 14.58 -29.76
N THR A 11 15.22 15.82 -29.31
CA THR A 11 14.83 16.10 -27.91
C THR A 11 13.46 15.51 -27.59
N ARG A 12 12.49 15.63 -28.51
CA ARG A 12 11.15 15.08 -28.32
C ARG A 12 11.15 13.55 -28.26
N ALA A 13 11.94 12.90 -29.11
CA ALA A 13 12.08 11.44 -29.10
C ALA A 13 12.74 10.94 -27.80
N LEU A 14 13.70 11.68 -27.25
CA LEU A 14 14.31 11.38 -25.96
C LEU A 14 13.31 11.57 -24.81
N GLU A 15 12.54 12.65 -24.82
CA GLU A 15 11.50 12.91 -23.82
C GLU A 15 10.40 11.84 -23.83
N GLU A 16 9.92 11.44 -25.01
CA GLU A 16 8.89 10.39 -25.15
C GLU A 16 9.38 9.04 -24.62
N LYS A 17 10.66 8.74 -24.84
CA LYS A 17 11.30 7.53 -24.32
C LYS A 17 11.43 7.58 -22.79
N VAL A 18 11.94 8.68 -22.24
CA VAL A 18 12.04 8.87 -20.78
C VAL A 18 10.65 8.82 -20.12
N ASN A 19 9.64 9.42 -20.75
CA ASN A 19 8.27 9.37 -20.26
C ASN A 19 7.73 7.93 -20.25
N SER A 20 7.97 7.16 -21.30
CA SER A 20 7.53 5.76 -21.36
C SER A 20 8.22 4.91 -20.27
N GLU A 21 9.54 5.03 -20.14
CA GLU A 21 10.33 4.31 -19.13
C GLU A 21 9.90 4.68 -17.69
N THR A 22 9.59 5.95 -17.43
CA THR A 22 9.13 6.41 -16.11
C THR A 22 7.72 5.94 -15.80
N ILE A 23 6.80 5.95 -16.77
CA ILE A 23 5.45 5.41 -16.61
C ILE A 23 5.50 3.91 -16.28
N GLU A 24 6.30 3.13 -17.00
CA GLU A 24 6.48 1.71 -16.73
C GLU A 24 6.99 1.46 -15.30
N ALA A 25 8.02 2.20 -14.88
CA ALA A 25 8.59 2.08 -13.54
C ALA A 25 7.64 2.49 -12.40
N ILE A 26 6.67 3.36 -12.66
CA ILE A 26 5.61 3.71 -11.69
C ILE A 26 4.59 2.57 -11.63
N LEU A 27 4.15 2.07 -12.79
CA LEU A 27 3.16 0.98 -12.86
C LEU A 27 3.67 -0.32 -12.22
N GLU A 28 4.96 -0.64 -12.35
CA GLU A 28 5.58 -1.79 -11.69
C GLU A 28 5.53 -1.63 -10.17
N ARG A 29 5.93 -0.46 -9.65
CA ARG A 29 5.89 -0.15 -8.21
C ARG A 29 4.48 -0.20 -7.65
N ASP A 30 3.50 0.32 -8.37
CA ASP A 30 2.10 0.28 -7.95
C ASP A 30 1.58 -1.17 -7.88
N ARG A 31 1.98 -2.03 -8.84
CA ARG A 31 1.64 -3.46 -8.81
C ARG A 31 2.26 -4.17 -7.61
N GLU A 32 3.53 -3.93 -7.33
CA GLU A 32 4.22 -4.51 -6.18
C GLU A 32 3.61 -4.05 -4.85
N GLN A 33 3.25 -2.77 -4.73
CA GLN A 33 2.56 -2.26 -3.55
C GLN A 33 1.18 -2.89 -3.37
N ALA A 34 0.42 -3.05 -4.46
CA ALA A 34 -0.89 -3.68 -4.44
C ALA A 34 -0.83 -5.17 -4.08
N SER A 35 0.15 -5.91 -4.62
CA SER A 35 0.36 -7.33 -4.29
C SER A 35 0.78 -7.48 -2.84
N HIS A 36 1.74 -6.70 -2.37
CA HIS A 36 2.18 -6.70 -0.98
C HIS A 36 1.02 -6.35 -0.02
N ALA A 37 0.21 -5.33 -0.34
CA ALA A 37 -0.98 -5.01 0.46
C ALA A 37 -2.05 -6.12 0.42
N ALA A 38 -2.15 -6.88 -0.67
CA ALA A 38 -3.03 -8.05 -0.75
C ALA A 38 -2.48 -9.22 0.08
N GLU A 39 -1.18 -9.48 0.05
CA GLU A 39 -0.52 -10.52 0.84
C GLU A 39 -0.59 -10.22 2.35
N VAL A 40 -0.35 -8.97 2.76
CA VAL A 40 -0.52 -8.54 4.16
C VAL A 40 -1.96 -8.72 4.63
N ARG A 41 -2.94 -8.45 3.76
CA ARG A 41 -4.37 -8.72 4.02
C ARG A 41 -4.67 -10.22 4.10
N ALA A 42 -4.01 -11.04 3.28
CA ALA A 42 -4.30 -12.46 3.17
C ALA A 42 -3.58 -13.33 4.22
N HIS A 43 -2.38 -12.95 4.68
CA HIS A 43 -1.46 -13.90 5.32
C HIS A 43 -0.92 -13.52 6.70
N GLY A 44 -0.98 -12.29 7.22
CA GLY A 44 -0.16 -12.06 8.43
C GLY A 44 -0.30 -10.79 9.26
N GLY A 45 -1.46 -10.12 9.28
CA GLY A 45 -1.63 -9.06 10.28
C GLY A 45 -2.95 -8.31 10.22
N TYR A 46 -3.61 -8.31 9.07
CA TYR A 46 -4.96 -7.76 8.99
C TYR A 46 -5.94 -8.77 9.59
N GLY A 47 -6.45 -8.44 10.76
CA GLY A 47 -7.38 -9.30 11.46
C GLY A 47 -6.75 -10.38 12.33
N GLN A 48 -5.55 -10.17 12.87
CA GLN A 48 -5.06 -10.95 14.02
C GLN A 48 -4.79 -10.04 15.20
N CYS A 49 -5.16 -10.50 16.40
CA CYS A 49 -4.95 -9.74 17.61
C CYS A 49 -3.48 -9.77 18.03
N GLU A 50 -2.88 -8.61 18.26
CA GLU A 50 -1.50 -8.51 18.74
C GLU A 50 -1.25 -9.09 20.14
N ASN A 51 -2.30 -9.34 20.93
CA ASN A 51 -2.19 -9.81 22.31
C ASN A 51 -2.41 -11.33 22.44
N CYS A 52 -3.45 -11.87 21.81
CA CYS A 52 -3.78 -13.30 21.88
C CYS A 52 -3.45 -14.09 20.62
N GLY A 53 -3.11 -13.44 19.50
CA GLY A 53 -2.84 -14.10 18.22
C GLY A 53 -4.09 -14.65 17.51
N GLU A 54 -5.27 -14.54 18.13
CA GLU A 54 -6.54 -14.99 17.55
C GLU A 54 -7.00 -14.04 16.42
N PRO A 55 -7.76 -14.54 15.43
CA PRO A 55 -8.32 -13.68 14.41
C PRO A 55 -9.31 -12.65 15.00
N ILE A 56 -9.22 -11.40 14.53
CA ILE A 56 -10.16 -10.32 14.83
C ILE A 56 -11.39 -10.51 13.94
N ALA A 57 -12.58 -10.44 14.54
CA ALA A 57 -13.85 -10.58 13.83
C ALA A 57 -13.91 -9.65 12.59
N ALA A 58 -14.39 -10.18 11.46
CA ALA A 58 -14.47 -9.45 10.21
C ALA A 58 -15.32 -8.18 10.35
N GLU A 59 -16.43 -8.26 11.08
CA GLU A 59 -17.33 -7.14 11.38
C GLU A 59 -16.61 -6.00 12.12
N ARG A 60 -15.60 -6.33 12.94
CA ARG A 60 -14.78 -5.35 13.66
C ARG A 60 -13.76 -4.68 12.73
N LEU A 61 -13.21 -5.41 11.77
CA LEU A 61 -12.29 -4.86 10.76
C LEU A 61 -13.03 -4.05 9.69
N GLU A 62 -14.28 -4.39 9.39
CA GLU A 62 -15.17 -3.61 8.53
C GLU A 62 -15.55 -2.28 9.20
N ALA A 63 -15.88 -2.30 10.49
CA ALA A 63 -16.20 -1.10 11.25
C ALA A 63 -14.95 -0.26 11.59
N LEU A 64 -13.84 -0.91 11.92
CA LEU A 64 -12.58 -0.27 12.29
C LEU A 64 -11.37 -0.99 11.65
N PRO A 65 -10.99 -0.60 10.42
CA PRO A 65 -9.87 -1.18 9.68
C PRO A 65 -8.53 -1.15 10.40
N THR A 66 -8.36 -0.24 11.34
CA THR A 66 -7.13 -0.01 12.09
C THR A 66 -7.06 -0.80 13.41
N ALA A 67 -8.03 -1.68 13.68
CA ALA A 67 -8.05 -2.46 14.92
C ALA A 67 -6.87 -3.45 15.01
N THR A 68 -5.99 -3.27 16.00
CA THR A 68 -4.86 -4.17 16.27
C THR A 68 -5.17 -5.26 17.32
N ARG A 69 -6.27 -5.10 18.08
CA ARG A 69 -6.71 -6.03 19.14
C ARG A 69 -8.12 -6.55 18.89
N CYS A 70 -8.37 -7.81 19.28
CA CYS A 70 -9.72 -8.36 19.36
C CYS A 70 -10.55 -7.64 20.44
N VAL A 71 -11.88 -7.79 20.40
CA VAL A 71 -12.79 -7.13 21.35
C VAL A 71 -12.42 -7.45 22.80
N ARG A 72 -12.07 -8.72 23.08
CA ARG A 72 -11.69 -9.18 24.42
C ARG A 72 -10.43 -8.50 24.93
N CYS A 73 -9.32 -8.57 24.18
CA CYS A 73 -8.06 -7.97 24.59
C CYS A 73 -8.11 -6.43 24.60
N GLN A 74 -8.94 -5.82 23.76
CA GLN A 74 -9.20 -4.38 23.81
C GLN A 74 -9.92 -4.00 25.12
N ALA A 75 -10.95 -4.74 25.52
CA ALA A 75 -11.68 -4.49 26.76
C ALA A 75 -10.82 -4.69 28.02
N GLU A 76 -9.92 -5.69 27.99
CA GLU A 76 -8.93 -5.90 29.05
C GLU A 76 -7.93 -4.73 29.13
N TRP A 77 -7.44 -4.26 27.98
CA TRP A 77 -6.51 -3.12 27.91
C TRP A 77 -7.15 -1.82 28.41
N GLU A 78 -8.39 -1.53 28.01
CA GLU A 78 -9.14 -0.35 28.46
C GLU A 78 -9.42 -0.35 29.97
N GLN A 79 -9.65 -1.53 30.56
CA GLN A 79 -9.79 -1.69 32.01
C GLN A 79 -8.47 -1.45 32.73
N ALA A 80 -7.37 -2.00 32.20
CA ALA A 80 -6.03 -1.82 32.77
C ALA A 80 -5.54 -0.38 32.68
N ASN A 81 -5.91 0.35 31.63
CA ASN A 81 -5.47 1.72 31.36
C ASN A 81 -6.47 2.78 31.86
N ARG A 82 -7.40 2.40 32.76
CA ARG A 82 -8.43 3.28 33.34
C ARG A 82 -7.98 4.00 34.62
N PHE A 83 -6.69 3.93 34.94
CA PHE A 83 -6.04 4.55 36.10
C PHE A 83 -5.03 5.60 35.64
#